data_AF-A0A502XII5-F1
#
_entry.id   AF-A0A502XII5-F1
#
_cell.length_a   1.000
_cell.length_b   1.000
_cell.length_c   1.000
_cell.angle_alpha   90.00
_cell.angle_beta   90.00
_cell.angle_gamma   90.00
#
_symmetry.space_group_name_H-M   'P 1'
#
loop_
_entity.id
_entity.type
_entity.pdbx_description
1 polymer ?
#
loop_
_entity_poly.entity_id
_entity_poly.type
_entity_poly.pdbx_seq_one_letter_code
_entity_poly.pdbx_strand_id
1 'polypeptide(L)'
;MVPAKAETVTESCAAIGGLARTVMTKRQSGADMSEMISAIETISQKDFIPMAKGIVIAAYDIPRWNGEELKQQSIADFSNDIQVKCYQRAGQ
;
A
#
# COMPACT_ATOMS: atom_id res chain seq x y z
N MET A 1 -2.24 13.73 30.70
CA MET A 1 -2.41 12.35 30.19
C MET A 1 -3.60 12.31 29.24
N VAL A 2 -3.34 12.28 27.93
CA VAL A 2 -4.26 12.06 26.80
C VAL A 2 -3.38 11.79 25.55
N PRO A 3 -3.78 10.96 24.56
CA PRO A 3 -3.95 9.51 24.64
C PRO A 3 -3.09 8.74 23.59
N ALA A 4 -2.54 7.58 23.97
CA ALA A 4 -1.72 6.68 23.14
C ALA A 4 -2.40 6.05 21.89
N LYS A 5 -3.61 6.50 21.53
CA LYS A 5 -4.39 5.98 20.38
C LYS A 5 -4.16 6.75 19.07
N ALA A 6 -3.81 8.04 19.14
CA ALA A 6 -3.65 8.86 17.93
C ALA A 6 -2.28 8.68 17.26
N GLU A 7 -1.22 8.47 18.04
CA GLU A 7 0.14 8.23 17.54
C GLU A 7 0.22 6.88 16.80
N THR A 8 -0.37 5.83 17.37
CA THR A 8 -0.36 4.47 16.80
C THR A 8 -1.13 4.33 15.48
N VAL A 9 -2.26 5.03 15.34
CA VAL A 9 -3.06 5.03 14.10
C VAL A 9 -2.33 5.76 12.97
N THR A 10 -1.75 6.93 13.28
CA THR A 10 -1.05 7.76 12.28
C THR A 10 0.19 7.05 11.75
N GLU A 11 0.99 6.46 12.64
CA GLU A 11 2.16 5.67 12.26
C GLU A 11 1.77 4.42 11.45
N SER A 12 0.66 3.76 11.81
CA SER A 12 0.16 2.59 11.07
C SER A 12 -0.32 2.95 9.67
N CYS A 13 -1.09 4.03 9.51
CA CYS A 13 -1.57 4.44 8.19
C CYS A 13 -0.45 4.99 7.29
N ALA A 14 0.55 5.66 7.87
CA ALA A 14 1.75 6.06 7.15
C ALA A 14 2.54 4.84 6.64
N ALA A 15 2.73 3.81 7.47
CA ALA A 15 3.39 2.57 7.07
C ALA A 15 2.63 1.85 5.95
N ILE A 16 1.29 1.80 6.03
CA ILE A 16 0.43 1.22 4.99
C ILE A 16 0.57 2.00 3.67
N GLY A 17 0.61 3.34 3.71
CA GLY A 17 0.89 4.17 2.54
C GLY A 17 2.26 3.86 1.93
N GLY A 18 3.29 3.71 2.77
CA GLY A 18 4.63 3.31 2.33
C GLY A 18 4.67 1.95 1.62
N LEU A 19 3.93 0.96 2.14
CA LEU A 19 3.76 -0.33 1.47
C LEU A 19 3.07 -0.16 0.11
N ALA A 20 1.96 0.58 0.06
CA ALA A 20 1.21 0.82 -1.18
C ALA A 20 2.10 1.49 -2.24
N ARG A 21 2.91 2.48 -1.86
CA ARG A 21 3.92 3.09 -2.73
C ARG A 21 4.91 2.06 -3.26
N THR A 22 5.45 1.20 -2.39
CA THR A 22 6.43 0.17 -2.78
C THR A 22 5.83 -0.82 -3.78
N VAL A 23 4.62 -1.32 -3.47
CA VAL A 23 3.87 -2.23 -4.35
C VAL A 23 3.63 -1.59 -5.71
N MET A 24 3.16 -0.35 -5.74
CA MET A 24 2.84 0.33 -7.00
C MET A 24 4.08 0.66 -7.82
N THR A 25 5.19 1.03 -7.16
CA THR A 25 6.48 1.18 -7.84
C THR A 25 6.88 -0.11 -8.53
N LYS A 26 6.85 -1.26 -7.83
CA LYS A 26 7.17 -2.56 -8.41
C LYS A 26 6.23 -2.94 -9.55
N ARG A 27 4.94 -2.67 -9.39
CA ARG A 27 3.92 -2.87 -10.43
C ARG A 27 4.24 -2.04 -11.69
N GLN A 28 4.55 -0.76 -11.54
CA GLN A 28 4.93 0.13 -12.66
C GLN A 28 6.29 -0.25 -13.29
N SER A 29 7.18 -0.88 -12.54
CA SER A 29 8.41 -1.51 -13.06
C SER A 29 8.19 -2.85 -13.74
N GLY A 30 6.98 -3.42 -13.66
CA GLY A 30 6.60 -4.62 -14.36
C GLY A 30 6.75 -5.94 -13.59
N ALA A 31 6.84 -5.89 -12.27
CA ALA A 31 6.79 -7.09 -11.44
C ALA A 31 5.49 -7.88 -11.67
N ASP A 32 5.57 -9.20 -11.59
CA ASP A 32 4.43 -10.10 -11.74
C ASP A 32 3.64 -10.24 -10.43
N MET A 33 2.32 -10.41 -10.53
CA MET A 33 1.46 -10.47 -9.33
C MET A 33 1.83 -11.64 -8.42
N SER A 34 2.14 -12.79 -9.00
CA SER A 34 2.54 -13.99 -8.25
C SER A 34 3.82 -13.76 -7.44
N GLU A 35 4.80 -13.04 -7.99
CA GLU A 35 6.02 -12.64 -7.29
C GLU A 35 5.69 -11.72 -6.11
N MET A 36 4.85 -10.71 -6.34
CA MET A 36 4.45 -9.75 -5.31
C MET A 36 3.68 -10.42 -4.16
N ILE A 37 2.75 -11.33 -4.48
CA ILE A 37 2.00 -12.10 -3.47
C ILE A 37 2.95 -13.01 -2.68
N SER A 38 3.86 -13.72 -3.36
CA SER A 38 4.84 -14.59 -2.69
C SER A 38 5.72 -13.79 -1.73
N ALA A 39 6.19 -12.61 -2.14
CA ALA A 39 6.98 -11.73 -1.28
C ALA A 39 6.21 -11.36 0.01
N ILE A 40 4.91 -11.07 -0.10
CA ILE A 40 4.06 -10.77 1.06
C ILE A 40 3.78 -11.99 1.92
N GLU A 41 3.80 -13.21 1.41
CA GLU A 41 3.60 -14.38 2.26
C GLU A 41 4.80 -14.65 3.19
N THR A 42 5.97 -14.11 2.83
CA THR A 42 7.21 -14.26 3.62
C THR A 42 7.33 -13.31 4.80
N ILE A 43 6.52 -12.24 4.91
CA ILE A 43 6.60 -11.33 6.06
C ILE A 43 6.21 -12.03 7.37
N SER A 44 6.89 -11.64 8.45
CA SER A 44 6.72 -12.23 9.79
C SER A 44 5.38 -11.89 10.44
N GLN A 45 4.81 -10.73 10.11
CA GLN A 45 3.54 -10.25 10.66
C GLN A 45 2.36 -10.88 9.90
N LYS A 46 1.98 -12.10 10.30
CA LYS A 46 0.96 -12.90 9.59
C LYS A 46 -0.42 -12.25 9.55
N ASP A 47 -0.81 -11.52 10.60
CA ASP A 47 -2.10 -10.82 10.65
C ASP A 47 -2.22 -9.68 9.63
N PHE A 48 -1.08 -9.16 9.15
CA PHE A 48 -1.03 -8.10 8.16
C PHE A 48 -1.09 -8.62 6.71
N ILE A 49 -0.83 -9.92 6.48
CA ILE A 49 -0.79 -10.55 5.15
C ILE A 49 -2.09 -10.32 4.35
N PRO A 50 -3.30 -10.52 4.92
CA PRO A 50 -4.54 -10.32 4.16
C PRO A 50 -4.69 -8.89 3.65
N MET A 51 -4.35 -7.89 4.47
CA MET A 51 -4.38 -6.48 4.06
C MET A 51 -3.36 -6.21 2.95
N ALA A 52 -2.11 -6.68 3.13
CA ALA A 52 -1.04 -6.49 2.17
C ALA A 52 -1.34 -7.14 0.81
N LYS A 53 -1.93 -8.35 0.80
CA LYS A 53 -2.44 -9.00 -0.42
C LYS A 53 -3.52 -8.16 -1.10
N GLY A 54 -4.44 -7.58 -0.34
CA GLY A 54 -5.47 -6.68 -0.88
C GLY A 54 -4.87 -5.46 -1.59
N ILE A 55 -3.81 -4.87 -1.02
CA ILE A 55 -3.07 -3.76 -1.64
C ILE A 55 -2.42 -4.21 -2.95
N VAL A 56 -1.78 -5.40 -2.98
CA VAL A 56 -1.22 -5.95 -4.22
C VAL A 56 -2.29 -6.11 -5.27
N ILE A 57 -3.39 -6.79 -4.98
CA ILE A 57 -4.46 -7.02 -5.96
C ILE A 57 -4.96 -5.69 -6.53
N ALA A 58 -5.25 -4.70 -5.67
CA ALA A 58 -5.71 -3.38 -6.08
C ALA A 58 -4.71 -2.63 -6.98
N ALA A 59 -3.40 -2.82 -6.78
CA ALA A 59 -2.39 -2.20 -7.63
C ALA A 59 -2.40 -2.75 -9.07
N TYR A 60 -2.84 -3.99 -9.28
CA TYR A 60 -2.89 -4.60 -10.62
C TYR A 60 -4.12 -4.20 -11.43
N ASP A 61 -5.15 -3.63 -10.79
CA ASP A 61 -6.28 -2.98 -11.48
C ASP A 61 -5.84 -1.70 -12.20
N ILE A 62 -4.68 -1.14 -11.83
CA ILE A 62 -4.10 0.04 -12.45
C ILE A 62 -3.11 -0.39 -13.56
N PRO A 63 -3.21 0.17 -14.78
CA PRO A 63 -2.32 -0.16 -15.87
C PRO A 63 -0.88 0.31 -15.60
N ARG A 64 0.07 -0.34 -16.27
CA ARG A 64 1.45 0.16 -16.34
C ARG A 64 1.51 1.32 -17.33
N TRP A 65 2.18 2.39 -16.93
CA TRP A 65 2.42 3.54 -17.77
C TRP A 65 3.82 3.47 -18.36
N ASN A 66 3.99 4.00 -19.58
CA ASN A 66 5.31 4.12 -20.20
C ASN A 66 6.00 5.44 -19.84
N GLY A 67 5.22 6.51 -19.62
CA GLY A 67 5.72 7.83 -19.26
C GLY A 67 6.08 7.94 -17.78
N GLU A 68 7.25 8.50 -17.48
CA GLU A 68 7.75 8.62 -16.11
C GLU A 68 6.83 9.48 -15.22
N GLU A 69 6.33 10.59 -15.75
CA GLU A 69 5.39 11.46 -15.04
C GLU A 69 4.12 10.70 -14.60
N LEU A 70 3.49 9.96 -15.52
CA LEU A 70 2.30 9.17 -15.23
C LEU A 70 2.59 8.02 -14.26
N LYS A 71 3.78 7.39 -14.34
CA LYS A 71 4.19 6.39 -13.34
C LYS A 71 4.26 7.02 -11.95
N GLN A 72 4.97 8.14 -11.80
CA GLN A 72 5.14 8.79 -10.51
C GLN A 72 3.82 9.30 -9.94
N GLN A 73 2.97 9.87 -10.80
CA GLN A 73 1.62 10.27 -10.41
C GLN A 73 0.81 9.06 -9.94
N SER A 74 0.79 7.97 -10.71
CA SER A 74 0.03 6.77 -10.36
C SER A 74 0.52 6.11 -9.07
N ILE A 75 1.83 6.15 -8.80
CA ILE A 75 2.43 5.69 -7.53
C ILE A 75 1.98 6.57 -6.36
N ALA A 76 2.00 7.90 -6.53
CA ALA A 76 1.59 8.83 -5.49
C ALA A 76 0.09 8.72 -5.19
N ASP A 77 -0.74 8.70 -6.23
CA ASP A 77 -2.20 8.64 -6.11
C ASP A 77 -2.65 7.34 -5.46
N PHE A 78 -2.07 6.20 -5.86
CA PHE A 78 -2.37 4.91 -5.25
C PHE A 78 -1.97 4.86 -3.77
N SER A 79 -0.77 5.35 -3.44
CA SER A 79 -0.31 5.43 -2.05
C SER A 79 -1.25 6.28 -1.20
N ASN A 80 -1.67 7.43 -1.72
CA ASN A 80 -2.54 8.37 -1.01
C ASN A 80 -3.95 7.79 -0.84
N ASP A 81 -4.52 7.18 -1.87
CA ASP A 81 -5.85 6.55 -1.81
C ASP A 81 -5.91 5.46 -0.72
N ILE A 82 -4.90 4.58 -0.68
CA ILE A 82 -4.82 3.55 0.36
C ILE A 82 -4.66 4.18 1.75
N GLN A 83 -3.84 5.20 1.88
CA GLN A 83 -3.62 5.88 3.15
C GLN A 83 -4.88 6.60 3.65
N VAL A 84 -5.63 7.27 2.76
CA VAL A 84 -6.93 7.87 3.06
C VAL A 84 -7.92 6.81 3.56
N LYS A 85 -8.02 5.67 2.87
CA LYS A 85 -8.88 4.55 3.29
C LYS A 85 -8.50 4.02 4.69
N CYS A 86 -7.21 4.00 5.03
CA CYS A 86 -6.77 3.63 6.37
C CYS A 86 -7.26 4.62 7.42
N TYR A 87 -7.01 5.91 7.23
CA TYR A 87 -7.43 6.95 8.17
C TYR A 87 -8.95 6.99 8.35
N GLN A 88 -9.71 6.82 7.28
CA GLN A 88 -11.18 6.77 7.33
C GLN A 88 -11.71 5.59 8.15
N ARG A 89 -11.03 4.45 8.11
CA ARG A 89 -11.41 3.26 8.90
C ARG A 89 -11.00 3.38 10.36
N ALA A 90 -9.89 4.06 10.65
CA ALA A 90 -9.40 4.24 12.01
C ALA A 90 -10.11 5.36 12.79
N GLY A 91 -10.81 6.27 12.09
CA GLY A 91 -11.67 7.29 12.67
C GLY A 91 -13.10 6.83 12.97
N GLN A 92 -13.43 5.56 12.71
CA GLN A 92 -14.69 4.91 13.08
C GLN A 92 -14.49 4.05 14.33
#